data_AF-A0A6P1HNN5-F1
#
_entry.id   AF-A0A6P1HNN5-F1
#
_cell.length_a   1.000
_cell.length_b   1.000
_cell.length_c   1.000
_cell.angle_alpha   90.00
_cell.angle_beta   90.00
_cell.angle_gamma   90.00
#
_symmetry.space_group_name_H-M   'P 1'
#
loop_
_entity.id
_entity.type
_entity.pdbx_description
1 polymer ?
#
loop_
_entity_poly.entity_id
_entity_poly.type
_entity_poly.pdbx_seq_one_letter_code
_entity_poly.pdbx_strand_id
1 'polypeptide(L)'
;MKKIKFLMIAIPIFAVIITTIVIWSDIVLTKKQKEEIHRVIQQEGGEVTDIQKVDKEETPFEIGNHENVYYQIAYTAEDGRKKTAWYRGTVVVNDIHDHSSRGHPEKWLIHDIPD
;
A
#
# COMPACT_ATOMS: atom_id res chain seq x y z
N MET A 1 -14.39 34.58 28.36
CA MET A 1 -14.62 34.97 26.95
C MET A 1 -13.38 34.87 26.05
N LYS A 2 -12.24 35.54 26.33
CA LYS A 2 -11.03 35.44 25.49
C LYS A 2 -10.52 33.99 25.27
N LYS A 3 -10.51 33.16 26.32
CA LYS A 3 -10.12 31.73 26.26
C LYS A 3 -11.05 30.89 25.37
N ILE A 4 -12.35 31.17 25.38
CA ILE A 4 -13.35 30.47 24.55
C ILE A 4 -13.17 30.82 23.06
N LYS A 5 -12.93 32.11 22.75
CA LYS A 5 -12.62 32.57 21.38
C LYS A 5 -11.31 31.98 20.86
N PHE A 6 -10.29 31.83 21.73
CA PHE A 6 -9.04 31.16 21.38
C PHE A 6 -9.26 29.66 21.09
N LEU A 7 -10.00 28.94 21.94
CA LEU A 7 -10.32 27.52 21.69
C LEU A 7 -11.09 27.31 20.37
N MET A 8 -12.06 28.19 20.05
CA MET A 8 -12.82 28.10 18.80
C MET A 8 -11.96 28.22 17.54
N ILE A 9 -10.81 28.88 17.62
CA ILE A 9 -9.87 29.01 16.50
C ILE A 9 -8.82 27.89 16.54
N ALA A 10 -8.34 27.53 17.73
CA ALA A 10 -7.29 26.51 17.88
C ALA A 10 -7.77 25.10 17.48
N ILE A 11 -8.99 24.71 17.84
CA ILE A 11 -9.55 23.39 17.53
C ILE A 11 -9.61 23.10 16.03
N PRO A 12 -10.21 23.97 15.17
CA PRO A 12 -10.28 23.68 13.73
C PRO A 12 -8.90 23.66 13.08
N ILE A 13 -7.97 24.54 13.51
CA ILE A 13 -6.59 24.52 13.01
C ILE A 13 -5.93 23.19 13.35
N PHE A 14 -6.08 22.73 14.59
CA PHE A 14 -5.54 21.44 15.02
C PHE A 14 -6.16 20.26 14.26
N ALA A 15 -7.46 20.30 13.99
CA ALA A 15 -8.14 19.29 13.18
C ALA A 15 -7.57 19.24 11.74
N VAL A 16 -7.33 20.40 11.12
CA VAL A 16 -6.71 20.50 9.79
C VAL A 16 -5.27 19.95 9.80
N ILE A 17 -4.50 20.21 10.85
CA ILE A 17 -3.16 19.65 11.00
C ILE A 17 -3.22 18.12 11.11
N ILE A 18 -4.15 17.56 11.89
CA ILE A 18 -4.28 16.11 12.01
C ILE A 18 -4.68 15.47 10.68
N THR A 19 -5.68 16.02 9.98
CA THR A 19 -6.13 15.44 8.70
C THR A 19 -5.03 15.48 7.64
N THR A 20 -4.27 16.56 7.57
CA THR A 20 -3.12 16.64 6.65
C THR A 20 -2.05 15.58 6.97
N ILE A 21 -1.71 15.35 8.25
CA ILE A 21 -0.74 14.30 8.64
C ILE A 21 -1.22 12.91 8.19
N VAL A 22 -2.51 12.59 8.38
CA VAL A 22 -3.08 11.29 7.98
C VAL A 22 -2.99 11.10 6.47
N ILE A 23 -3.37 12.12 5.68
CA ILE A 23 -3.32 12.05 4.21
C ILE A 23 -1.87 11.88 3.73
N TRP A 24 -0.91 12.62 4.30
CA TRP A 24 0.50 12.51 3.94
C TRP A 24 1.06 11.11 4.24
N SER A 25 0.61 10.47 5.32
CA SER A 25 1.07 9.13 5.70
C SER A 25 0.68 8.08 4.65
N ASP A 26 -0.56 8.11 4.16
CA ASP A 26 -1.05 7.19 3.11
C ASP A 26 -0.32 7.42 1.77
N ILE A 27 -0.07 8.68 1.40
CA ILE A 27 0.70 9.03 0.19
C ILE A 27 2.12 8.46 0.26
N VAL A 28 2.82 8.67 1.39
CA VAL A 28 4.20 8.18 1.57
C VAL A 28 4.25 6.66 1.53
N LEU A 29 3.32 5.98 2.23
CA LEU A 29 3.25 4.53 2.25
C LEU A 29 3.01 3.97 0.84
N THR A 30 1.99 4.49 0.14
CA THR A 30 1.64 4.08 -1.23
C THR A 30 2.82 4.28 -2.18
N LYS A 31 3.57 5.38 -2.04
CA LYS A 31 4.76 5.64 -2.86
C LYS A 31 5.83 4.58 -2.62
N LYS A 32 6.18 4.30 -1.37
CA LYS A 32 7.18 3.28 -1.02
C LYS A 32 6.79 1.90 -1.53
N GLN A 33 5.52 1.52 -1.36
CA GLN A 33 4.99 0.25 -1.87
C GLN A 33 5.05 0.15 -3.39
N LYS A 34 4.73 1.23 -4.13
CA LYS A 34 4.87 1.24 -5.59
C LYS A 34 6.32 1.16 -6.04
N GLU A 35 7.23 1.85 -5.37
CA GLU A 35 8.68 1.76 -5.64
C GLU A 35 9.18 0.32 -5.44
N GLU A 36 8.73 -0.34 -4.38
CA GLU A 36 9.01 -1.75 -4.12
C GLU A 36 8.45 -2.66 -5.20
N ILE A 37 7.21 -2.41 -5.66
CA ILE A 37 6.62 -3.17 -6.76
C ILE A 37 7.46 -3.07 -8.02
N HIS A 38 7.86 -1.86 -8.42
CA HIS A 38 8.72 -1.67 -9.57
C HIS A 38 10.06 -2.39 -9.39
N ARG A 39 10.66 -2.29 -8.20
CA ARG A 39 11.94 -2.94 -7.88
C ARG A 39 11.86 -4.46 -8.03
N VAL A 40 10.85 -5.10 -7.43
CA VAL A 40 10.68 -6.56 -7.45
C VAL A 40 10.39 -7.06 -8.85
N ILE A 41 9.45 -6.44 -9.57
CA ILE A 41 9.13 -6.85 -10.94
C ILE A 41 10.34 -6.67 -11.87
N GLN A 42 11.11 -5.60 -11.71
CA GLN A 42 12.35 -5.39 -12.47
C GLN A 42 13.42 -6.44 -12.14
N GLN A 43 13.54 -6.88 -10.88
CA GLN A 43 14.44 -7.97 -10.49
C GLN A 43 14.05 -9.31 -11.12
N GLU A 44 12.76 -9.53 -11.33
CA GLU A 44 12.22 -10.69 -12.05
C GLU A 44 12.32 -10.54 -13.59
N GLY A 45 12.99 -9.50 -14.08
CA GLY A 45 13.17 -9.24 -15.52
C GLY A 45 11.92 -8.71 -16.22
N GLY A 46 10.92 -8.25 -15.47
CA GLY A 46 9.68 -7.70 -16.00
C GLY A 46 9.62 -6.17 -16.01
N GLU A 47 8.66 -5.64 -16.74
CA GLU A 47 8.29 -4.22 -16.75
C GLU A 47 6.84 -4.04 -16.31
N VAL A 48 6.63 -3.26 -15.26
CA VAL A 48 5.28 -2.96 -14.74
C VAL A 48 4.50 -2.12 -15.77
N THR A 49 3.31 -2.60 -16.11
CA THR A 49 2.38 -1.90 -17.03
C THR A 49 1.22 -1.25 -16.30
N ASP A 50 0.75 -1.86 -15.19
CA ASP A 50 -0.29 -1.30 -14.34
C ASP A 50 -0.16 -1.76 -12.89
N ILE A 51 -0.61 -0.92 -11.95
CA ILE A 51 -0.67 -1.22 -10.52
C ILE A 51 -2.03 -0.78 -10.00
N GLN A 52 -2.88 -1.75 -9.68
CA GLN A 52 -4.20 -1.50 -9.10
C GLN A 52 -4.20 -1.86 -7.62
N LYS A 53 -4.65 -0.93 -6.77
CA LYS A 53 -4.98 -1.22 -5.38
C LYS A 53 -6.35 -1.89 -5.35
N VAL A 54 -6.44 -3.03 -4.67
CA VAL A 54 -7.61 -3.93 -4.68
C VAL A 54 -8.03 -4.27 -3.26
N ASP A 55 -9.28 -4.68 -3.10
CA ASP A 55 -9.80 -5.13 -1.81
C ASP A 55 -9.30 -6.54 -1.48
N LYS A 56 -9.23 -6.89 -0.20
CA LYS A 56 -8.66 -8.17 0.27
C LYS A 56 -9.38 -9.38 -0.33
N GLU A 57 -10.69 -9.26 -0.55
CA GLU A 57 -11.56 -10.30 -1.09
C GLU A 57 -11.27 -10.61 -2.57
N GLU A 58 -10.62 -9.69 -3.28
CA GLU A 58 -10.28 -9.84 -4.70
C GLU A 58 -8.91 -10.50 -4.90
N THR A 59 -8.23 -10.87 -3.82
CA THR A 59 -6.86 -11.36 -3.86
C THR A 59 -6.77 -12.87 -3.65
N PRO A 60 -5.71 -13.53 -4.16
CA PRO A 60 -5.42 -14.93 -3.85
C PRO A 60 -4.80 -15.13 -2.46
N PHE A 61 -4.69 -14.08 -1.63
CA PHE A 61 -4.18 -14.21 -0.27
C PHE A 61 -5.26 -14.75 0.68
N GLU A 62 -4.81 -15.36 1.77
CA GLU A 62 -5.69 -15.81 2.85
C GLU A 62 -6.50 -14.61 3.41
N ILE A 63 -7.82 -14.75 3.41
CA ILE A 63 -8.73 -13.72 3.91
C ILE A 63 -8.64 -13.69 5.44
N GLY A 64 -8.00 -12.65 5.97
CA GLY A 64 -7.91 -12.38 7.40
C GLY A 64 -8.54 -11.04 7.79
N ASN A 65 -8.46 -10.71 9.08
CA ASN A 65 -9.01 -9.47 9.65
C ASN A 65 -7.96 -8.34 9.73
N HIS A 66 -6.99 -8.37 8.82
CA HIS A 66 -5.73 -7.64 8.96
C HIS A 66 -5.67 -6.40 8.07
N GLU A 67 -5.07 -5.33 8.58
CA GLU A 67 -5.01 -3.98 7.98
C GLU A 67 -4.06 -3.87 6.76
N ASN A 68 -3.76 -4.95 6.04
CA ASN A 68 -2.82 -4.90 4.89
C ASN A 68 -3.37 -4.11 3.69
N VAL A 69 -2.45 -3.66 2.83
CA VAL A 69 -2.77 -3.06 1.53
C VAL A 69 -2.47 -4.07 0.43
N TYR A 70 -3.40 -4.25 -0.51
CA TYR A 70 -3.27 -5.25 -1.56
C TYR A 70 -3.19 -4.60 -2.92
N TYR A 71 -2.35 -5.19 -3.78
CA TYR A 71 -2.19 -4.76 -5.15
C TYR A 71 -2.25 -5.93 -6.11
N GLN A 72 -2.93 -5.70 -7.22
CA GLN A 72 -2.79 -6.48 -8.45
C GLN A 72 -1.84 -5.72 -9.39
N ILE A 73 -0.87 -6.43 -9.95
CA ILE A 73 0.19 -5.86 -10.77
C ILE A 73 0.18 -6.54 -12.13
N ALA A 74 -0.12 -5.78 -13.18
CA ALA A 74 0.05 -6.24 -14.55
C ALA A 74 1.44 -5.86 -15.03
N TYR A 75 2.21 -6.83 -15.53
CA TYR A 75 3.56 -6.60 -16.03
C TYR A 75 3.84 -7.38 -17.32
N THR A 76 4.83 -6.93 -18.08
CA THR A 76 5.35 -7.65 -19.24
C THR A 76 6.62 -8.37 -18.80
N ALA A 77 6.68 -9.68 -18.94
CA ALA A 77 7.89 -10.47 -18.67
C ALA A 77 8.94 -10.26 -19.77
N GLU A 78 10.18 -10.69 -19.51
CA GLU A 78 11.30 -10.59 -20.47
C GLU A 78 10.99 -11.24 -21.83
N ASP A 79 10.18 -12.31 -21.83
CA ASP A 79 9.72 -13.00 -23.05
C ASP A 79 8.58 -12.27 -23.80
N GLY A 80 8.18 -11.09 -23.34
CA GLY A 80 7.12 -10.27 -23.92
C GLY A 80 5.71 -10.67 -23.52
N ARG A 81 5.51 -11.72 -22.70
CA ARG A 81 4.17 -12.12 -22.25
C ARG A 81 3.66 -11.20 -21.15
N LYS A 82 2.38 -10.89 -21.21
CA LYS A 82 1.67 -10.22 -20.12
C LYS A 82 1.42 -11.21 -18.99
N LYS A 83 1.75 -10.82 -17.77
CA LYS A 83 1.57 -11.59 -16.54
C LYS A 83 0.94 -10.73 -15.46
N THR A 84 0.38 -11.40 -14.45
CA THR A 84 -0.20 -10.77 -13.28
C THR A 84 0.54 -11.25 -12.04
N ALA A 85 0.92 -10.31 -11.18
CA ALA A 85 1.43 -10.60 -9.85
C ALA A 85 0.52 -9.99 -8.78
N TRP A 86 0.62 -10.51 -7.56
CA TRP A 86 -0.06 -9.95 -6.39
C TRP A 86 0.94 -9.58 -5.33
N TYR A 87 0.67 -8.45 -4.69
CA TYR A 87 1.47 -7.92 -3.61
C TYR A 87 0.59 -7.58 -2.42
N ARG A 88 0.96 -8.11 -1.26
CA ARG A 88 0.40 -7.73 0.04
C ARG A 88 1.43 -6.90 0.78
N GLY A 89 1.18 -5.60 0.89
CA GLY A 89 1.97 -4.65 1.66
C GLY A 89 1.48 -4.49 3.10
N THR A 90 2.40 -4.14 4.00
CA THR A 90 2.12 -3.71 5.37
C THR A 90 1.61 -2.26 5.42
N VAL A 91 0.97 -1.85 6.52
CA VAL A 91 0.60 -0.43 6.78
C VAL A 91 1.64 0.34 7.59
N VAL A 92 2.79 -0.27 7.87
CA VAL A 92 3.89 0.37 8.59
C VAL A 92 4.58 1.38 7.66
N VAL A 93 4.27 2.67 7.85
CA VAL A 93 4.79 3.78 7.00
C VAL A 93 6.32 3.90 7.06
N ASN A 94 6.91 3.59 8.21
CA ASN A 94 8.36 3.74 8.41
C ASN A 94 9.15 2.68 7.67
N ASP A 95 8.67 1.43 7.65
CA ASP A 95 9.31 0.28 7.05
C ASP A 95 8.26 -0.65 6.42
N ILE A 96 8.29 -0.75 5.10
CA ILE A 96 7.33 -1.55 4.32
C ILE A 96 7.61 -3.06 4.37
N HIS A 97 8.76 -3.46 4.91
CA HIS A 97 9.13 -4.86 5.12
C HIS A 97 8.85 -5.33 6.56
N ASP A 98 8.48 -4.40 7.44
CA ASP A 98 8.11 -4.72 8.81
C ASP A 98 6.63 -5.13 8.91
N HIS A 99 6.29 -5.82 9.99
CA HIS A 99 4.94 -6.31 10.27
C HIS A 99 4.29 -5.44 11.35
N SER A 100 3.06 -5.00 11.09
CA SER A 100 2.27 -4.41 12.17
C SER A 100 1.77 -5.51 13.10
N SER A 101 1.54 -5.20 14.37
CA SER A 101 0.98 -6.15 15.33
C SER A 101 -0.43 -6.66 14.96
N ARG A 102 -1.07 -6.03 13.97
CA ARG A 102 -2.41 -6.34 13.48
C ARG A 102 -2.42 -6.75 12.00
N GLY A 103 -1.26 -6.84 11.37
CA GLY A 103 -1.09 -7.11 9.95
C GLY A 103 -0.39 -8.43 9.71
N HIS A 104 -0.54 -8.99 8.52
CA HIS A 104 0.39 -10.01 8.05
C HIS A 104 1.67 -9.36 7.51
N PRO A 105 2.80 -10.09 7.52
CA PRO A 105 4.01 -9.64 6.86
C PRO A 105 3.78 -9.48 5.35
N GLU A 106 4.68 -8.72 4.74
CA GLU A 106 4.76 -8.58 3.29
C GLU A 106 4.73 -9.94 2.57
N LYS A 107 4.04 -10.04 1.44
CA LYS A 107 4.03 -11.27 0.63
C LYS A 107 3.83 -10.97 -0.86
N TRP A 108 4.52 -11.77 -1.67
CA TRP A 108 4.50 -11.73 -3.13
C TRP A 108 3.96 -13.04 -3.72
N LEU A 109 3.21 -12.93 -4.80
CA LEU A 109 2.76 -14.06 -5.64
C LEU A 109 2.99 -13.68 -7.11
N ILE A 110 4.09 -14.14 -7.69
CA ILE A 110 4.54 -13.75 -9.05
C ILE A 110 4.37 -14.88 -10.07
N HIS A 111 4.23 -16.14 -9.60
CA HIS A 111 4.35 -17.34 -10.44
C HIS A 111 3.23 -18.39 -10.23
N ASP A 112 2.30 -18.19 -9.30
CA ASP A 112 1.46 -19.28 -8.76
C ASP A 112 -0.05 -19.16 -9.05
N ILE A 113 -0.46 -18.46 -10.11
CA ILE A 113 -1.86 -18.47 -10.52
C ILE A 113 -1.97 -19.33 -11.77
N PRO A 114 -2.43 -20.58 -11.66
CA PRO A 114 -2.77 -21.35 -12.85
C PRO A 114 -3.87 -20.60 -13.61
N ASP A 115 -3.68 -20.50 -14.93
CA ASP A 115 -4.66 -19.97 -15.89
C ASP A 115 -6.04 -20.65 -15.73
#